data_AF-A0A1Q9P6H8-F1
#
_entry.id   AF-A0A1Q9P6H8-F1
#
_cell.length_a   1.000
_cell.length_b   1.000
_cell.length_c   1.000
_cell.angle_alpha   90.00
_cell.angle_beta   90.00
_cell.angle_gamma   90.00
#
_symmetry.space_group_name_H-M   'P 1'
#
loop_
_entity.id
_entity.type
_entity.pdbx_description
1 polymer ?
#
loop_
_entity_poly.entity_id
_entity_poly.type
_entity_poly.pdbx_seq_one_letter_code
_entity_poly.pdbx_strand_id
1 'polypeptide(L)'
;MHAENVKTEFNNLEIHMGSFKDSKFKLKCVVTYHDQLLVMDGGKRIATMHARNIGNVHLEKKAIRIAGLNFEIKEGDEVSVASGSIRLELGEDAEAWYKVLWG
;
A
#
# COMPACT_ATOMS: atom_id res chain seq x y z
N MET A 1 3.37 8.89 -10.00
CA MET A 1 2.08 8.34 -10.46
C MET A 1 1.00 8.62 -9.43
N HIS A 2 -0.26 8.77 -9.85
CA HIS A 2 -1.38 9.14 -8.98
C HIS A 2 -2.67 8.47 -9.46
N ALA A 3 -3.46 7.92 -8.53
CA ALA A 3 -4.76 7.31 -8.80
C ALA A 3 -5.72 7.58 -7.65
N GLU A 4 -6.95 7.97 -7.98
CA GLU A 4 -8.00 8.23 -7.02
C GLU A 4 -8.93 7.03 -6.86
N ASN A 5 -9.68 7.00 -5.74
CA ASN A 5 -10.73 6.01 -5.51
C ASN A 5 -10.27 4.55 -5.56
N VAL A 6 -8.97 4.29 -5.32
CA VAL A 6 -8.36 2.96 -5.38
C VAL A 6 -8.79 2.16 -4.16
N LYS A 7 -9.36 0.98 -4.38
CA LYS A 7 -9.62 0.03 -3.31
C LYS A 7 -8.32 -0.70 -2.97
N THR A 8 -7.83 -0.47 -1.76
CA THR A 8 -6.62 -1.07 -1.24
C THR A 8 -6.94 -2.06 -0.14
N GLU A 9 -6.41 -3.27 -0.25
CA GLU A 9 -6.58 -4.33 0.73
C GLU A 9 -5.24 -4.68 1.38
N PHE A 10 -5.18 -4.57 2.70
CA PHE A 10 -4.05 -4.93 3.53
C PHE A 10 -4.34 -6.27 4.19
N ASN A 11 -3.45 -7.25 4.03
CA ASN A 11 -3.64 -8.61 4.50
C ASN A 11 -2.37 -9.14 5.14
N ASN A 12 -2.52 -10.11 6.05
CA ASN A 12 -1.42 -10.76 6.76
C ASN A 12 -0.49 -9.73 7.43
N LEU A 13 -1.08 -8.74 8.09
CA LEU A 13 -0.34 -7.70 8.77
C LEU A 13 0.31 -8.26 10.02
N GLU A 14 1.61 -8.04 10.12
CA GLU A 14 2.39 -8.25 11.32
C GLU A 14 2.88 -6.88 11.79
N ILE A 15 2.55 -6.54 13.03
CA ILE A 15 2.83 -5.23 13.61
C ILE A 15 4.10 -5.34 14.43
N HIS A 16 5.14 -4.64 13.98
CA HIS A 16 6.47 -4.65 14.59
C HIS A 16 6.57 -3.59 15.69
N MET A 17 5.90 -2.47 15.49
CA MET A 17 5.89 -1.34 16.42
C MET A 17 4.55 -0.61 16.36
N GLY A 18 4.13 -0.03 17.49
CA GLY A 18 2.92 0.78 17.59
C GLY A 18 1.71 0.02 18.13
N SER A 19 0.58 0.73 18.15
CA SER A 19 -0.67 0.32 18.78
C SER A 19 -1.65 -0.37 17.82
N PHE A 20 -1.40 -0.35 16.51
CA PHE A 20 -2.30 -0.92 15.52
C PHE A 20 -2.47 -2.43 15.74
N LYS A 21 -3.72 -2.93 15.68
CA LYS A 21 -4.03 -4.33 16.02
C LYS A 21 -4.68 -5.12 14.88
N ASP A 22 -5.08 -4.44 13.80
CA ASP A 22 -5.78 -5.14 12.71
C ASP A 22 -4.77 -6.00 11.93
N SER A 23 -5.05 -7.29 11.80
CA SER A 23 -4.26 -8.22 10.96
C SER A 23 -4.61 -8.12 9.47
N LYS A 24 -5.71 -7.44 9.15
CA LYS A 24 -6.16 -7.11 7.79
C LYS A 24 -7.15 -5.95 7.82
N PHE A 25 -7.16 -5.14 6.78
CA PHE A 25 -8.20 -4.12 6.58
C PHE A 25 -8.30 -3.71 5.12
N LYS A 26 -9.37 -2.97 4.78
CA LYS A 26 -9.58 -2.41 3.44
C LYS A 26 -9.83 -0.92 3.54
N LEU A 27 -9.42 -0.21 2.49
CA LEU A 27 -9.38 1.24 2.42
C LEU A 27 -9.75 1.65 1.00
N LYS A 28 -10.61 2.66 0.85
CA LYS A 28 -10.69 3.40 -0.42
C LYS A 28 -9.79 4.61 -0.27
N CYS A 29 -8.75 4.72 -1.09
CA CYS A 29 -7.72 5.74 -0.94
C CYS A 29 -7.34 6.41 -2.26
N VAL A 30 -6.65 7.53 -2.10
CA VAL A 30 -5.79 8.10 -3.11
C VAL A 30 -4.43 7.43 -2.99
N VAL A 31 -3.95 6.84 -4.09
CA VAL A 31 -2.64 6.20 -4.17
C VAL A 31 -1.71 7.08 -4.97
N THR A 32 -0.60 7.47 -4.34
CA THR A 32 0.42 8.29 -4.98
C THR A 32 1.77 7.61 -4.85
N TYR A 33 2.52 7.58 -5.94
CA TYR A 33 3.92 7.17 -5.95
C TYR A 33 4.77 8.35 -6.42
N HIS A 34 5.62 8.88 -5.54
CA HIS A 34 6.54 9.99 -5.80
C HIS A 34 7.81 9.80 -4.97
N ASP A 35 8.97 10.22 -5.47
CA ASP A 35 10.25 10.20 -4.73
C ASP A 35 10.53 8.88 -3.99
N GLN A 36 10.31 7.76 -4.67
CA GLN A 36 10.47 6.40 -4.11
C GLN A 36 9.56 6.11 -2.89
N LEU A 37 8.47 6.84 -2.72
CA LEU A 37 7.49 6.67 -1.65
C LEU A 37 6.12 6.36 -2.24
N LEU A 38 5.58 5.20 -1.88
CA LEU A 38 4.19 4.83 -2.12
C LEU A 38 3.34 5.29 -0.93
N VAL A 39 2.35 6.12 -1.20
CA VAL A 39 1.39 6.65 -0.21
C VAL A 39 -0.01 6.17 -0.58
N MET A 40 -0.71 5.60 0.39
CA MET A 40 -2.11 5.17 0.30
C MET A 40 -2.91 5.94 1.35
N ASP A 41 -3.49 7.06 0.95
CA ASP A 41 -4.21 7.98 1.83
C ASP A 41 -5.72 7.77 1.71
N GLY A 42 -6.36 7.24 2.75
CA GLY A 42 -7.83 7.22 2.85
C GLY A 42 -8.37 8.05 4.00
N GLY A 43 -7.72 9.19 4.29
CA GLY A 43 -8.14 10.18 5.27
C GLY A 43 -7.78 9.76 6.70
N LYS A 44 -8.61 8.91 7.32
CA LYS A 44 -8.38 8.49 8.72
C LYS A 44 -7.12 7.64 8.86
N ARG A 45 -6.84 6.82 7.85
CA ARG A 45 -5.67 5.93 7.79
C ARG A 45 -4.84 6.27 6.57
N ILE A 46 -3.55 6.43 6.80
CA ILE A 46 -2.56 6.65 5.76
C ILE A 46 -1.51 5.56 5.89
N ALA A 47 -1.28 4.81 4.81
CA ALA A 47 -0.16 3.87 4.75
C ALA A 47 0.95 4.41 3.85
N THR A 48 2.19 4.35 4.30
CA THR A 48 3.36 4.86 3.57
C THR A 48 4.45 3.81 3.51
N MET A 49 5.00 3.59 2.31
CA MET A 49 6.02 2.57 2.07
C MET A 49 7.09 3.10 1.14
N HIS A 50 8.35 3.04 1.59
CA HIS A 50 9.49 3.35 0.74
C HIS A 50 9.71 2.23 -0.29
N ALA A 51 10.15 2.57 -1.49
CA ALA A 51 10.34 1.64 -2.61
C ALA A 51 11.31 0.52 -2.26
N ARG A 52 12.36 0.81 -1.49
CA ARG A 52 13.31 -0.19 -0.96
C ARG A 52 12.68 -1.26 -0.07
N ASN A 53 11.49 -0.99 0.49
CA ASN A 53 10.73 -1.92 1.34
C ASN A 53 9.66 -2.67 0.55
N ILE A 54 9.53 -2.41 -0.76
CA ILE A 54 8.74 -3.21 -1.68
C ILE A 54 9.55 -4.46 -1.97
N GLY A 55 9.08 -5.61 -1.50
CA GLY A 55 9.70 -6.90 -1.77
C GLY A 55 9.29 -7.41 -3.15
N ASN A 56 8.31 -8.32 -3.18
CA ASN A 56 7.76 -8.86 -4.43
C ASN A 56 6.56 -8.05 -4.90
N VAL A 57 6.49 -7.82 -6.21
CA VAL A 57 5.33 -7.20 -6.86
C VAL A 57 4.79 -8.16 -7.91
N HIS A 58 3.48 -8.35 -7.93
CA HIS A 58 2.78 -9.18 -8.90
C HIS A 58 1.69 -8.39 -9.60
N LEU A 59 1.72 -8.38 -10.93
CA LEU A 59 0.63 -7.88 -11.74
C LEU A 59 -0.52 -8.89 -11.76
N GLU A 60 -1.69 -8.46 -11.28
CA GLU A 60 -2.96 -9.18 -11.45
C GLU A 60 -3.78 -8.48 -12.56
N LYS A 61 -4.86 -9.11 -13.05
CA LYS A 61 -5.65 -8.60 -14.20
C LYS A 61 -6.10 -7.14 -14.08
N LYS A 62 -6.46 -6.67 -12.88
CA LYS A 62 -6.93 -5.30 -12.60
C LYS A 62 -6.36 -4.72 -11.30
N ALA A 63 -5.27 -5.32 -10.81
CA ALA A 63 -4.71 -4.97 -9.52
C ALA A 63 -3.21 -5.24 -9.49
N ILE A 64 -2.54 -4.66 -8.50
CA ILE A 64 -1.15 -4.94 -8.19
C ILE A 64 -1.07 -5.45 -6.77
N ARG A 65 -0.38 -6.57 -6.57
CA ARG A 65 -0.10 -7.10 -5.25
C ARG A 65 1.35 -6.84 -4.90
N ILE A 66 1.56 -6.27 -3.72
CA ILE A 66 2.87 -5.93 -3.17
C ILE A 66 3.06 -6.71 -1.87
N ALA A 67 4.21 -7.35 -1.72
CA ALA A 67 4.72 -7.79 -0.42
C ALA A 67 5.50 -6.64 0.20
N GLY A 68 4.91 -5.99 1.21
CA GLY A 68 5.54 -4.91 1.95
C GLY A 68 6.37 -5.47 3.11
N LEU A 69 7.68 -5.24 3.05
CA LEU A 69 8.63 -5.69 4.07
C LEU A 69 8.55 -4.84 5.34
N ASN A 70 8.40 -3.53 5.18
CA ASN A 70 8.22 -2.56 6.27
C ASN A 70 7.50 -1.32 5.72
N PHE A 71 6.34 -1.00 6.26
CA PHE A 71 5.59 0.21 5.93
C PHE A 71 4.91 0.76 7.18
N GLU A 72 4.64 2.05 7.16
CA GLU A 72 3.99 2.74 8.25
C GLU A 72 2.48 2.79 8.01
N ILE A 73 1.72 2.68 9.08
CA ILE A 73 0.27 2.93 9.11
C ILE A 73 0.07 4.02 10.16
N LYS A 74 -0.42 5.18 9.71
CA LYS A 74 -0.80 6.30 10.57
C LYS A 74 -2.30 6.34 10.77
N GLU A 75 -2.75 6.43 12.02
CA GLU A 75 -4.14 6.71 12.40
C GLU A 75 -4.18 7.84 13.44
N GLY A 76 -4.63 9.03 13.04
CA GLY A 76 -4.51 10.23 13.87
C GLY A 76 -3.04 10.62 14.07
N ASP A 77 -2.60 10.73 15.32
CA ASP A 77 -1.20 11.01 15.69
C ASP A 77 -0.36 9.75 15.95
N GLU A 78 -1.00 8.58 15.91
CA GLU A 78 -0.32 7.30 16.15
C GLU A 78 0.27 6.74 14.85
N VAL A 79 1.50 6.25 14.93
CA VAL A 79 2.20 5.57 13.83
C VAL A 79 2.54 4.17 14.28
N SER A 80 2.22 3.19 13.44
CA SER A 80 2.62 1.80 13.61
C SER A 80 3.43 1.34 12.41
N VAL A 81 4.40 0.46 12.65
CA VAL A 81 5.23 -0.15 11.60
C VAL A 81 4.76 -1.59 11.40
N ALA A 82 4.46 -1.94 10.16
CA ALA A 82 3.91 -3.23 9.78
C ALA A 82 4.63 -3.84 8.58
N SER A 83 4.54 -5.16 8.45
CA SER A 83 4.79 -5.89 7.21
C SER A 83 3.53 -6.64 6.78
N GLY A 84 3.43 -7.00 5.51
CA GLY A 84 2.28 -7.77 5.01
C GLY A 84 2.09 -7.69 3.50
N SER A 85 0.90 -8.07 3.03
CA SER A 85 0.51 -7.98 1.63
C SER A 85 -0.47 -6.85 1.39
N ILE A 86 -0.18 -6.01 0.40
CA ILE A 86 -1.01 -4.89 -0.03
C ILE A 86 -1.50 -5.18 -1.44
N ARG A 87 -2.80 -5.06 -1.68
CA ARG A 87 -3.40 -5.20 -3.01
C ARG A 87 -4.05 -3.89 -3.42
N LEU A 88 -3.58 -3.30 -4.51
CA LEU A 88 -4.07 -2.05 -5.10
C LEU A 88 -4.98 -2.37 -6.29
N GLU A 89 -6.30 -2.17 -6.18
CA GLU A 89 -7.24 -2.33 -7.30
C GLU A 89 -7.22 -1.09 -8.21
N LEU A 90 -6.28 -1.07 -9.17
CA LEU A 90 -6.05 0.05 -10.10
C LEU A 90 -6.87 -0.04 -11.39
N GLY A 91 -7.68 -1.09 -11.57
CA GLY A 91 -8.52 -1.22 -12.76
C GLY A 91 -7.67 -1.44 -14.03
N GLU A 92 -7.95 -0.68 -15.07
CA GLU A 92 -7.24 -0.77 -16.36
C GLU A 92 -5.81 -0.20 -16.29
N ASP A 93 -5.53 0.64 -15.28
CA ASP A 93 -4.21 1.26 -15.09
C ASP A 93 -3.19 0.33 -14.43
N ALA A 94 -3.60 -0.84 -13.93
CA ALA A 94 -2.73 -1.76 -13.19
C ALA A 94 -1.49 -2.17 -14.00
N GLU A 95 -1.66 -2.48 -15.29
CA GLU A 95 -0.54 -2.88 -16.14
C GLU A 95 0.44 -1.72 -16.40
N ALA A 96 -0.09 -0.51 -16.61
CA ALA A 96 0.72 0.68 -16.85
C ALA A 96 1.55 1.04 -15.62
N TRP A 97 0.92 1.04 -14.43
CA TRP A 97 1.62 1.22 -13.16
C TRP A 97 2.70 0.18 -12.95
N TYR A 98 2.39 -1.09 -13.22
CA TYR A 98 3.35 -2.17 -13.04
C TYR A 98 4.59 -1.98 -13.90
N LYS A 99 4.41 -1.72 -15.20
CA LYS A 99 5.50 -1.52 -16.15
C LYS A 99 6.36 -0.31 -15.81
N VAL A 100 5.76 0.80 -15.39
CA VAL A 100 6.49 2.05 -15.11
C VAL A 100 7.28 1.96 -13.80
N LEU A 101 6.75 1.27 -12.79
CA LEU A 101 7.34 1.28 -11.44
C LEU A 101 8.23 0.08 -11.14
N TRP A 102 7.96 -1.09 -11.75
CA TRP A 102 8.61 -2.36 -11.41
C TRP A 102 8.92 -3.28 -12.60
N GLY A 103 8.60 -2.86 -13.83
CA GLY A 103 8.82 -3.62 -15.06
C GLY A 103 10.15 -3.35 -15.75
#